data_AF-V9FBJ1-F1
#
_entry.id   AF-V9FBJ1-F1
#
_cell.length_a   1.000
_cell.length_b   1.000
_cell.length_c   1.000
_cell.angle_alpha   90.00
_cell.angle_beta   90.00
_cell.angle_gamma   90.00
#
_symmetry.space_group_name_H-M   'P 1'
#
loop_
_entity.id
_entity.type
_entity.pdbx_description
1 polymer ?
#
loop_
_entity_poly.entity_id
_entity_poly.type
_entity_poly.pdbx_seq_one_letter_code
_entity_poly.pdbx_strand_id
1 'polypeptide(L)'
;MIQETHVSTFTEAEELKADWRRLWGRSHQSDSKPLSYWSIDDSKRGGVAILLHPSVVDQVSPWLQERWTRRVIAIKMRERTLVNVYAPNSHEEREQFFGRLQAWPWEACETIVAGDFNCVLSPVIDRLGGHRTGRPESAALPDLLRQLQLEDTCILAGQTGDGADKLENTEYFTYWGPEAASRIDRFYVPASWTAKVQWLSVLEPTTPSDHQ
;
A
#
# COMPACT_ATOMS: atom_id res chain seq x y z
N MET A 1 5.77 -4.58 1.75
CA MET A 1 4.96 -4.58 0.51
C MET A 1 5.72 -3.76 -0.50
N ILE A 2 5.62 -4.09 -1.79
CA ILE A 2 6.40 -3.42 -2.85
C ILE A 2 5.43 -3.06 -3.98
N GLN A 3 5.62 -1.88 -4.56
CA GLN A 3 4.92 -1.38 -5.74
C GLN A 3 5.96 -1.11 -6.83
N GLU A 4 5.49 -0.87 -8.06
CA GLU A 4 6.36 -0.68 -9.24
C GLU A 4 7.39 -1.81 -9.43
N THR A 5 6.96 -3.07 -9.25
CA THR A 5 7.90 -4.20 -9.38
C THR A 5 8.36 -4.47 -10.80
N HIS A 6 7.62 -3.99 -11.81
CA HIS A 6 7.85 -4.19 -13.25
C HIS A 6 7.94 -5.65 -13.71
N VAL A 7 7.54 -6.60 -12.85
CA VAL A 7 7.57 -8.04 -13.14
C VAL A 7 6.56 -8.38 -14.21
N SER A 8 7.06 -8.92 -15.32
CA SER A 8 6.31 -9.10 -16.55
C SER A 8 6.13 -10.54 -16.99
N THR A 9 6.90 -11.46 -16.40
CA THR A 9 6.81 -12.88 -16.74
C THR A 9 6.67 -13.75 -15.51
N PHE A 10 6.05 -14.91 -15.68
CA PHE A 10 5.99 -15.92 -14.63
C PHE A 10 7.39 -16.38 -14.21
N THR A 11 8.30 -16.57 -15.16
CA THR A 11 9.69 -16.96 -14.88
C THR A 11 10.39 -15.96 -13.97
N GLU A 12 10.30 -14.67 -14.28
CA GLU A 12 10.87 -13.59 -13.47
C GLU A 12 10.27 -13.57 -12.06
N ALA A 13 8.95 -13.76 -11.93
CA ALA A 13 8.30 -13.85 -10.62
C ALA A 13 8.79 -15.08 -9.82
N GLU A 14 9.01 -16.23 -10.46
CA GLU A 14 9.54 -17.43 -9.80
C GLU A 14 11.01 -17.27 -9.38
N GLU A 15 11.82 -16.58 -10.17
CA GLU A 15 13.20 -16.24 -9.81
C GLU A 15 13.22 -15.33 -8.57
N LEU A 16 12.41 -14.28 -8.54
CA LEU A 16 12.30 -13.38 -7.38
C LEU A 16 11.75 -14.09 -6.13
N LYS A 17 10.79 -15.01 -6.29
CA LYS A 17 10.33 -15.88 -5.20
C LYS A 17 11.45 -16.77 -4.66
N ALA A 18 12.27 -17.33 -5.55
CA ALA A 18 13.40 -18.16 -5.17
C ALA A 18 14.47 -17.34 -4.44
N ASP A 19 14.76 -16.13 -4.91
CA ASP A 19 15.72 -15.24 -4.26
C ASP A 19 15.24 -14.77 -2.90
N TRP A 20 13.97 -14.36 -2.76
CA TRP A 20 13.39 -14.03 -1.46
C TRP A 20 13.48 -15.21 -0.48
N ARG A 21 13.21 -16.44 -0.93
CA ARG A 21 13.40 -17.65 -0.12
C ARG A 21 14.85 -17.87 0.29
N ARG A 22 15.81 -17.66 -0.62
CA ARG A 22 17.25 -17.85 -0.34
C ARG A 22 17.75 -16.93 0.75
N LEU A 23 17.25 -15.68 0.82
CA LEU A 23 17.64 -14.71 1.85
C LEU A 23 17.36 -15.20 3.28
N TRP A 24 16.32 -16.02 3.49
CA TRP A 24 15.99 -16.57 4.81
C TRP A 24 16.76 -17.84 5.20
N GLY A 25 17.55 -18.42 4.29
CA GLY A 25 18.35 -19.61 4.55
C GLY A 25 17.56 -20.93 4.66
N ARG A 26 18.29 -22.03 4.91
CA ARG A 26 17.72 -23.41 4.85
C ARG A 26 16.80 -23.77 6.03
N SER A 27 16.88 -23.06 7.15
CA SER A 27 16.08 -23.31 8.36
C SER A 27 14.60 -22.97 8.20
N HIS A 28 14.24 -22.25 7.13
CA HIS A 28 12.88 -21.77 6.86
C HIS A 28 12.27 -22.36 5.58
N GLN A 29 12.82 -23.48 5.10
CA GLN A 29 12.30 -24.25 3.97
C GLN A 29 11.05 -25.06 4.37
N SER A 30 9.95 -24.38 4.70
CA SER A 30 8.64 -25.00 4.52
C SER A 30 8.36 -24.99 3.02
N ASP A 31 8.65 -26.11 2.34
CA ASP A 31 8.46 -26.25 0.89
C ASP A 31 6.99 -26.13 0.44
N SER A 32 6.03 -26.07 1.38
CA SER A 32 4.61 -26.13 1.07
C SER A 32 3.95 -24.78 0.77
N LYS A 33 4.51 -23.65 1.22
CA LYS A 33 3.86 -22.33 1.08
C LYS A 33 4.76 -21.24 0.47
N PRO A 34 4.21 -20.33 -0.34
CA PRO A 34 4.96 -19.22 -0.92
C PRO A 34 5.30 -18.17 0.16
N LEU A 35 6.56 -17.73 0.21
CA LEU A 35 7.01 -16.62 1.07
C LEU A 35 6.78 -15.24 0.44
N SER A 36 6.27 -15.19 -0.78
CA SER A 36 5.98 -13.94 -1.46
C SER A 36 4.93 -14.14 -2.56
N TYR A 37 4.08 -13.12 -2.75
CA TYR A 37 3.10 -13.04 -3.82
C TYR A 37 3.42 -11.86 -4.72
N TRP A 38 3.23 -12.05 -6.02
CA TRP A 38 3.60 -11.10 -7.06
C TRP A 38 2.47 -11.00 -8.07
N SER A 39 2.09 -9.80 -8.47
CA SER A 39 1.31 -9.60 -9.69
C SER A 39 2.24 -9.73 -10.90
N ILE A 40 1.74 -10.31 -11.99
CA ILE A 40 2.48 -10.44 -13.25
C ILE A 40 1.67 -9.73 -14.33
N ASP A 41 2.31 -8.85 -15.10
CA ASP A 41 1.66 -8.10 -16.18
C ASP A 41 2.61 -7.85 -17.36
N ASP A 42 2.17 -8.23 -18.55
CA ASP A 42 2.97 -8.21 -19.79
C ASP A 42 3.43 -6.80 -20.19
N SER A 43 2.79 -5.75 -19.68
CA SER A 43 3.05 -4.39 -20.09
C SER A 43 4.31 -3.76 -19.46
N LYS A 44 5.01 -4.46 -18.55
CA LYS A 44 6.16 -3.93 -17.77
C LYS A 44 5.91 -2.59 -17.06
N ARG A 45 4.64 -2.24 -16.80
CA ARG A 45 4.26 -0.97 -16.15
C ARG A 45 3.47 -1.26 -14.89
N GLY A 46 4.02 -0.83 -13.75
CA GLY A 46 3.47 -1.13 -12.43
C GLY A 46 3.90 -2.49 -11.92
N GLY A 47 3.02 -3.19 -11.22
CA GLY A 47 3.34 -4.43 -10.53
C GLY A 47 3.41 -4.20 -9.02
N VAL A 48 2.91 -5.17 -8.26
CA VAL A 48 2.86 -5.15 -6.81
C VAL A 48 3.30 -6.50 -6.25
N ALA A 49 3.89 -6.48 -5.06
CA ALA A 49 4.29 -7.69 -4.34
C ALA A 49 4.06 -7.59 -2.83
N ILE A 50 3.78 -8.74 -2.21
CA ILE A 50 3.74 -8.90 -0.76
C ILE A 50 4.80 -9.93 -0.40
N LEU A 51 5.81 -9.50 0.34
CA LEU A 51 6.86 -10.36 0.89
C LEU A 51 6.52 -10.72 2.33
N LEU A 52 6.71 -11.98 2.70
CA LEU A 52 6.38 -12.52 4.02
C LEU A 52 7.62 -12.95 4.77
N HIS A 53 7.59 -12.75 6.08
CA HIS A 53 8.51 -13.39 7.00
C HIS A 53 8.13 -14.88 7.16
N PRO A 54 9.10 -15.82 7.24
CA PRO A 54 8.80 -17.24 7.38
C PRO A 54 7.90 -17.61 8.58
N SER A 55 8.00 -16.88 9.69
CA SER A 55 7.20 -17.13 10.90
C SER A 55 5.69 -16.92 10.72
N VAL A 56 5.25 -16.24 9.65
CA VAL A 56 3.83 -15.95 9.42
C VAL A 56 3.23 -16.72 8.25
N VAL A 57 4.05 -17.40 7.43
CA VAL A 57 3.62 -18.01 6.16
C VAL A 57 2.48 -19.02 6.35
N ASP A 58 2.49 -19.78 7.44
CA ASP A 58 1.48 -20.80 7.70
C ASP A 58 0.08 -20.22 7.93
N GLN A 59 -0.01 -18.94 8.23
CA GLN A 59 -1.25 -18.23 8.54
C GLN A 59 -1.74 -17.40 7.35
N VAL A 60 -1.03 -17.45 6.22
CA VAL A 60 -1.30 -16.62 5.05
C VAL A 60 -1.85 -17.46 3.90
N SER A 61 -2.84 -16.91 3.20
CA SER A 61 -3.33 -17.41 1.92
C SER A 61 -3.69 -16.26 0.98
N PRO A 62 -3.68 -16.47 -0.35
CA PRO A 62 -4.26 -15.52 -1.29
C PRO A 62 -5.73 -15.20 -0.95
N TRP A 63 -6.15 -13.96 -1.17
CA TRP A 63 -7.55 -13.55 -1.06
C TRP A 63 -8.01 -12.93 -2.38
N LEU A 64 -9.12 -13.46 -2.92
CA LEU A 64 -9.68 -13.04 -4.21
C LEU A 64 -8.61 -12.95 -5.31
N GLN A 65 -7.78 -13.99 -5.43
CA GLN A 65 -6.65 -14.02 -6.36
C GLN A 65 -7.06 -13.79 -7.81
N GLU A 66 -8.26 -14.23 -8.18
CA GLU A 66 -8.87 -14.01 -9.49
C GLU A 66 -9.16 -12.53 -9.80
N ARG A 67 -9.18 -11.65 -8.79
CA ARG A 67 -9.35 -10.20 -8.94
C ARG A 67 -8.04 -9.42 -8.88
N TRP A 68 -6.91 -10.10 -8.64
CA TRP A 68 -5.62 -9.45 -8.61
C TRP A 68 -5.28 -8.86 -9.97
N THR A 69 -4.56 -7.74 -9.93
CA THR A 69 -4.04 -7.07 -11.12
C THR A 69 -2.62 -6.56 -10.82
N ARG A 70 -1.96 -5.98 -11.80
CA ARG A 70 -0.70 -5.24 -11.61
C ARG A 70 -0.75 -4.09 -10.61
N ARG A 71 -1.95 -3.68 -10.20
CA ARG A 71 -2.22 -2.52 -9.33
C ARG A 71 -2.72 -2.94 -7.95
N VAL A 72 -3.11 -4.19 -7.76
CA VAL A 72 -3.62 -4.66 -6.47
C VAL A 72 -3.46 -6.16 -6.31
N ILE A 73 -2.93 -6.58 -5.16
CA ILE A 73 -2.96 -7.95 -4.67
C ILE A 73 -3.37 -7.94 -3.21
N ALA A 74 -3.98 -9.03 -2.75
CA ALA A 74 -4.46 -9.11 -1.39
C ALA A 74 -4.33 -10.52 -0.81
N ILE A 75 -3.98 -10.60 0.46
CA ILE A 75 -3.85 -11.86 1.19
C ILE A 75 -4.74 -11.84 2.42
N LYS A 76 -5.18 -13.03 2.83
CA LYS A 76 -5.68 -13.24 4.19
C LYS A 76 -4.52 -13.63 5.09
N MET A 77 -4.50 -13.08 6.29
CA MET A 77 -3.59 -13.43 7.37
C MET A 77 -4.39 -13.56 8.67
N ARG A 78 -4.69 -14.81 9.07
CA ARG A 78 -5.71 -15.10 10.12
C ARG A 78 -7.04 -14.41 9.77
N GLU A 79 -7.65 -13.73 10.74
CA GLU A 79 -8.90 -12.96 10.63
C GLU A 79 -8.70 -11.56 10.01
N ARG A 80 -7.65 -11.37 9.20
CA ARG A 80 -7.32 -10.09 8.60
C ARG A 80 -7.11 -10.20 7.12
N THR A 81 -7.49 -9.14 6.41
CA THR A 81 -7.19 -8.97 5.00
C THR A 81 -6.14 -7.88 4.85
N LEU A 82 -5.03 -8.19 4.19
CA LEU A 82 -4.00 -7.22 3.82
C LEU A 82 -4.03 -7.00 2.32
N VAL A 83 -4.21 -5.75 1.90
CA VAL A 83 -4.33 -5.33 0.51
C VAL A 83 -3.18 -4.40 0.18
N ASN A 84 -2.37 -4.78 -0.80
CA ASN A 84 -1.33 -3.94 -1.36
C ASN A 84 -1.86 -3.26 -2.62
N VAL A 85 -1.86 -1.93 -2.66
CA VAL A 85 -2.29 -1.13 -3.81
C VAL A 85 -1.13 -0.35 -4.43
N TYR A 86 -1.23 -0.16 -5.74
CA TYR A 86 -0.47 0.80 -6.52
C TYR A 86 -1.46 1.47 -7.47
N ALA A 87 -2.07 2.58 -7.05
CA ALA A 87 -3.16 3.20 -7.79
C ALA A 87 -2.65 3.88 -9.08
N PRO A 88 -3.52 4.11 -10.08
CA PRO A 88 -3.14 4.85 -11.28
C PRO A 88 -2.84 6.33 -11.03
N ASN A 89 -1.96 6.90 -11.85
CA ASN A 89 -1.62 8.34 -11.86
C ASN A 89 -2.74 9.21 -12.45
N SER A 90 -3.40 8.72 -13.50
CA SER A 90 -4.53 9.42 -14.13
C SER A 90 -5.72 9.47 -13.18
N HIS A 91 -6.28 10.67 -12.98
CA HIS A 91 -7.47 10.85 -12.13
C HIS A 91 -8.64 9.95 -12.56
N GLU A 92 -8.91 9.86 -13.86
CA GLU A 92 -10.01 9.02 -14.37
C GLU A 92 -9.79 7.53 -14.08
N GLU A 93 -8.59 7.02 -14.38
CA GLU A 93 -8.25 5.61 -14.11
C GLU A 93 -8.27 5.30 -12.62
N ARG A 94 -7.87 6.28 -11.79
CA ARG A 94 -7.85 6.17 -10.33
C ARG A 94 -9.26 6.10 -9.73
N GLU A 95 -10.20 6.94 -10.20
CA GLU A 95 -11.61 6.84 -9.81
C GLU A 95 -12.18 5.45 -10.15
N GLN A 96 -11.94 4.97 -11.37
CA GLN A 96 -12.37 3.63 -11.79
C GLN A 96 -11.69 2.52 -10.99
N PHE A 97 -10.42 2.68 -10.63
CA PHE A 97 -9.68 1.72 -9.81
C PHE A 97 -10.29 1.58 -8.42
N PHE A 98 -10.48 2.69 -7.69
CA PHE A 98 -11.07 2.65 -6.35
C PHE A 98 -12.54 2.22 -6.39
N GLY A 99 -13.32 2.65 -7.39
CA GLY A 99 -14.69 2.18 -7.58
C GLY A 99 -14.79 0.66 -7.81
N ARG A 100 -13.85 0.07 -8.56
CA ARG A 100 -13.76 -1.40 -8.69
C ARG A 100 -13.36 -2.09 -7.39
N LEU A 101 -12.46 -1.48 -6.62
CA LEU A 101 -12.02 -2.01 -5.33
C LEU A 101 -13.15 -1.97 -4.28
N GLN A 102 -13.98 -0.93 -4.29
CA GLN A 102 -15.22 -0.85 -3.48
C GLN A 102 -16.18 -2.00 -3.77
N ALA A 103 -16.27 -2.42 -5.04
CA ALA A 103 -17.13 -3.51 -5.49
C ALA A 103 -16.59 -4.92 -5.20
N TRP A 104 -15.47 -5.06 -4.48
CA TRP A 104 -15.03 -6.37 -4.01
C TRP A 104 -15.99 -6.89 -2.92
N PRO A 105 -16.17 -8.23 -2.82
CA PRO A 105 -17.01 -8.83 -1.79
C PRO A 105 -16.28 -8.82 -0.43
N TRP A 106 -16.18 -7.64 0.17
CA TRP A 106 -15.52 -7.46 1.47
C TRP A 106 -16.22 -8.25 2.56
N GLU A 107 -15.43 -9.00 3.32
CA GLU A 107 -15.89 -9.75 4.48
C GLU A 107 -15.86 -8.86 5.73
N ALA A 108 -16.67 -9.18 6.73
CA ALA A 108 -16.66 -8.52 8.03
C ALA A 108 -15.43 -8.92 8.87
N CYS A 109 -14.24 -8.57 8.39
CA CYS A 109 -12.95 -8.85 9.01
C CYS A 109 -12.07 -7.60 9.08
N GLU A 110 -11.01 -7.63 9.90
CA GLU A 110 -10.09 -6.50 10.00
C GLU A 110 -9.33 -6.33 8.66
N THR A 111 -9.56 -5.22 7.96
CA THR A 111 -8.92 -4.96 6.66
C THR A 111 -7.85 -3.89 6.79
N ILE A 112 -6.69 -4.13 6.17
CA ILE A 112 -5.59 -3.18 6.04
C ILE A 112 -5.39 -2.94 4.56
N VAL A 113 -5.41 -1.67 4.14
CA VAL A 113 -5.13 -1.27 2.75
C VAL A 113 -3.92 -0.35 2.77
N ALA A 114 -2.89 -0.68 2.01
CA ALA A 114 -1.65 0.07 2.05
C ALA A 114 -0.89 0.00 0.73
N GLY A 115 0.05 0.91 0.56
CA GLY A 115 0.85 1.08 -0.65
C GLY A 115 0.73 2.49 -1.20
N ASP A 116 0.98 2.63 -2.50
CA ASP A 116 0.98 3.92 -3.19
C ASP A 116 -0.41 4.21 -3.78
N PHE A 117 -1.04 5.28 -3.31
CA PHE A 117 -2.36 5.71 -3.72
C PHE A 117 -2.35 6.71 -4.88
N ASN A 118 -1.18 7.17 -5.32
CA ASN A 118 -0.97 8.17 -6.39
C ASN A 118 -1.91 9.38 -6.30
N CYS A 119 -2.33 9.72 -5.08
CA CYS A 119 -3.21 10.82 -4.78
C CYS A 119 -3.17 11.14 -3.29
N VAL A 120 -3.57 12.35 -2.96
CA VAL A 120 -3.64 12.81 -1.58
C VAL A 120 -5.09 12.99 -1.11
N LEU A 121 -5.34 12.70 0.16
CA LEU A 121 -6.64 12.93 0.80
C LEU A 121 -6.87 14.42 1.12
N SER A 122 -5.83 15.10 1.62
CA SER A 122 -5.91 16.54 1.94
C SER A 122 -4.72 17.27 1.32
N PRO A 123 -4.85 17.84 0.10
CA PRO A 123 -3.73 18.52 -0.57
C PRO A 123 -3.15 19.68 0.24
N VAL A 124 -3.92 20.25 1.17
CA VAL A 124 -3.48 21.31 2.08
C VAL A 124 -2.35 20.85 2.99
N ILE A 125 -2.34 19.59 3.44
CA ILE A 125 -1.29 19.06 4.34
C ILE A 125 -0.42 18.02 3.66
N ASP A 126 -0.94 17.31 2.66
CA ASP A 126 -0.30 16.17 2.03
C ASP A 126 0.45 16.52 0.75
N ARG A 127 0.49 17.81 0.37
CA ARG A 127 1.36 18.32 -0.69
C ARG A 127 2.25 19.45 -0.21
N LEU A 128 3.46 19.45 -0.72
CA LEU A 128 4.36 20.59 -0.80
C LEU A 128 4.50 21.02 -2.26
N GLY A 129 4.34 22.31 -2.53
CA GLY A 129 4.28 22.84 -3.90
C GLY A 129 2.97 22.52 -4.62
N GLY A 130 2.83 23.06 -5.84
CA GLY A 130 1.67 22.83 -6.71
C GLY A 130 0.32 23.39 -6.20
N HIS A 131 -0.77 22.93 -6.82
CA HIS A 131 -2.13 23.33 -6.46
C HIS A 131 -2.64 22.59 -5.21
N ARG A 132 -2.67 23.30 -4.07
CA ARG A 132 -3.20 22.80 -2.80
C ARG A 132 -4.68 23.15 -2.66
N THR A 133 -5.54 22.33 -3.27
CA THR A 133 -7.00 22.52 -3.13
C THR A 133 -7.49 21.96 -1.79
N GLY A 134 -8.67 22.41 -1.33
CA GLY A 134 -9.30 21.86 -0.12
C GLY A 134 -10.05 20.54 -0.33
N ARG A 135 -9.91 19.88 -1.48
CA ARG A 135 -10.64 18.66 -1.83
C ARG A 135 -9.68 17.48 -2.07
N PRO A 136 -10.07 16.24 -1.75
CA PRO A 136 -9.31 15.05 -2.13
C PRO A 136 -9.08 14.98 -3.65
N GLU A 137 -7.96 14.41 -4.06
CA GLU A 137 -7.63 14.19 -5.48
C GLU A 137 -8.28 12.95 -6.09
N SER A 138 -8.99 12.20 -5.26
CA SER A 138 -9.92 11.16 -5.68
C SER A 138 -11.12 11.19 -4.76
N ALA A 139 -12.34 11.19 -5.33
CA ALA A 139 -13.58 11.10 -4.57
C ALA A 139 -13.86 9.64 -4.16
N ALA A 140 -13.53 8.69 -5.04
CA ALA A 140 -13.70 7.27 -4.78
C ALA A 140 -12.82 6.72 -3.63
N LEU A 141 -11.63 7.30 -3.38
CA LEU A 141 -10.79 6.85 -2.26
C LEU A 141 -11.46 7.09 -0.89
N PRO A 142 -11.88 8.33 -0.51
CA PRO A 142 -12.65 8.56 0.71
C PRO A 142 -13.89 7.67 0.85
N ASP A 143 -14.59 7.40 -0.26
CA ASP A 143 -15.76 6.52 -0.25
C ASP A 143 -15.39 5.06 0.06
N LEU A 144 -14.24 4.58 -0.45
CA LEU A 144 -13.70 3.25 -0.14
C LEU A 144 -13.33 3.15 1.34
N LEU A 145 -12.61 4.15 1.85
CA LEU A 145 -12.20 4.20 3.26
C LEU A 145 -13.42 4.21 4.19
N ARG A 146 -14.47 4.97 3.84
CA ARG A 146 -15.72 5.01 4.60
C ARG A 146 -16.48 3.69 4.57
N GLN A 147 -16.58 3.04 3.39
CA GLN A 147 -17.21 1.73 3.24
C GLN A 147 -16.54 0.68 4.12
N LEU A 148 -15.20 0.71 4.18
CA LEU A 148 -14.40 -0.25 4.93
C LEU A 148 -14.12 0.18 6.38
N GLN A 149 -14.61 1.35 6.80
CA GLN A 149 -14.37 1.96 8.11
C GLN A 149 -12.87 2.01 8.45
N LEU A 150 -12.07 2.49 7.49
CA LEU A 150 -10.63 2.60 7.62
C LEU A 150 -10.21 4.03 7.95
N GLU A 151 -9.16 4.13 8.76
CA GLU A 151 -8.53 5.38 9.18
C GLU A 151 -7.07 5.43 8.74
N ASP A 152 -6.60 6.64 8.46
CA ASP A 152 -5.21 6.91 8.11
C ASP A 152 -4.33 6.74 9.36
N THR A 153 -3.31 5.88 9.29
CA THR A 153 -2.42 5.62 10.43
C THR A 153 -1.66 6.86 10.87
N CYS A 154 -1.40 7.83 9.97
CA CYS A 154 -0.74 9.09 10.32
C CYS A 154 -1.61 9.93 11.28
N ILE A 155 -2.93 9.90 11.09
CA ILE A 155 -3.88 10.54 12.01
C ILE A 155 -3.87 9.82 13.35
N LEU A 156 -3.96 8.48 13.34
CA LEU A 156 -3.99 7.66 14.56
C LEU A 156 -2.68 7.74 15.38
N ALA A 157 -1.53 7.88 14.71
CA ALA A 157 -0.23 8.04 15.36
C ALA A 157 -0.03 9.44 15.97
N GLY A 158 -1.03 10.34 15.89
CA GLY A 158 -0.94 11.71 16.39
C GLY A 158 -0.02 12.61 15.58
N GLN A 159 0.45 12.15 14.42
CA GLN A 159 1.33 12.91 13.54
C GLN A 159 0.60 14.09 12.88
N THR A 160 -0.74 14.17 12.94
CA THR A 160 -1.55 15.29 12.42
C THR A 160 -2.26 16.19 13.46
N GLY A 161 -2.07 16.03 14.78
CA GLY A 161 -2.69 16.89 15.81
C GLY A 161 -2.44 18.41 15.68
N ASP A 162 -3.39 19.22 16.18
CA ASP A 162 -3.64 20.68 16.03
C ASP A 162 -2.53 21.66 16.50
N GLY A 163 -1.26 21.38 16.21
CA GLY A 163 -0.16 22.31 16.45
C GLY A 163 0.16 23.14 15.22
N ALA A 164 0.18 24.48 15.36
CA ALA A 164 0.58 25.42 14.31
C ALA A 164 2.02 25.18 13.76
N ASP A 165 2.85 24.43 14.49
CA ASP A 165 4.23 24.08 14.13
C ASP A 165 4.35 22.90 13.14
N LYS A 166 3.24 22.26 12.72
CA LYS A 166 3.28 21.09 11.82
C LYS A 166 3.28 21.38 10.32
N LEU A 167 2.92 22.59 9.91
CA LEU A 167 2.85 22.96 8.48
C LEU A 167 4.21 22.95 7.77
N GLU A 168 5.31 22.87 8.53
CA GLU A 168 6.68 22.73 8.03
C GLU A 168 7.26 21.32 8.16
N ASN A 169 6.57 20.38 8.83
CA ASN A 169 7.10 19.03 8.95
C ASN A 169 6.92 18.27 7.63
N THR A 170 8.01 18.04 6.91
CA THR A 170 8.04 17.29 5.65
C THR A 170 8.36 15.81 5.85
N GLU A 171 8.63 15.37 7.09
CA GLU A 171 9.08 14.01 7.43
C GLU A 171 8.02 12.94 7.16
N TYR A 172 6.77 13.33 6.90
CA TYR A 172 5.69 12.41 6.55
C TYR A 172 5.43 12.32 5.05
N PHE A 173 6.11 13.10 4.20
CA PHE A 173 6.01 12.92 2.76
C PHE A 173 6.74 11.66 2.33
N THR A 174 6.15 10.97 1.38
CA THR A 174 6.65 9.65 0.94
C THR A 174 7.06 9.69 -0.52
N TYR A 175 6.83 10.80 -1.22
CA TYR A 175 7.23 11.03 -2.60
C TYR A 175 7.88 12.41 -2.74
N TRP A 176 9.01 12.45 -3.44
CA TRP A 176 9.79 13.66 -3.70
C TRP A 176 10.10 13.82 -5.19
N GLY A 177 9.45 14.82 -5.80
CA GLY A 177 9.77 15.30 -7.15
C GLY A 177 10.72 16.50 -7.12
N PRO A 178 11.13 17.03 -8.30
CA PRO A 178 12.09 18.13 -8.39
C PRO A 178 11.65 19.44 -7.71
N GLU A 179 10.34 19.72 -7.71
CA GLU A 179 9.77 20.99 -7.21
C GLU A 179 8.59 20.78 -6.24
N ALA A 180 8.25 19.53 -5.94
CA ALA A 180 7.07 19.20 -5.14
C ALA A 180 7.28 17.90 -4.37
N ALA A 181 6.57 17.75 -3.26
CA ALA A 181 6.52 16.52 -2.49
C ALA A 181 5.09 16.17 -2.13
N SER A 182 4.82 14.89 -1.89
CA SER A 182 3.50 14.46 -1.45
C SER A 182 3.52 13.22 -0.58
N ARG A 183 2.50 13.07 0.27
CA ARG A 183 2.26 11.85 1.03
C ARG A 183 1.25 10.98 0.28
N ILE A 184 1.76 10.06 -0.54
CA ILE A 184 0.92 9.19 -1.38
C ILE A 184 1.03 7.71 -0.99
N ASP A 185 2.06 7.34 -0.23
CA ASP A 185 2.24 6.02 0.37
C ASP A 185 1.64 6.01 1.77
N ARG A 186 0.68 5.13 2.00
CA ARG A 186 -0.12 5.15 3.22
C ARG A 186 -0.44 3.76 3.73
N PHE A 187 -0.76 3.71 5.02
CA PHE A 187 -1.46 2.60 5.62
C PHE A 187 -2.83 3.08 6.10
N TYR A 188 -3.87 2.40 5.65
CA TYR A 188 -5.21 2.53 6.17
C TYR A 188 -5.56 1.27 6.96
N VAL A 189 -5.97 1.45 8.21
CA VAL A 189 -6.27 0.37 9.15
C VAL A 189 -7.69 0.51 9.68
N PRO A 190 -8.31 -0.54 10.26
CA PRO A 190 -9.65 -0.41 10.83
C PRO A 190 -9.69 0.70 11.87
N ALA A 191 -10.76 1.50 11.89
CA ALA A 191 -10.92 2.60 12.84
C ALA A 191 -10.80 2.15 14.31
N SER A 192 -11.12 0.88 14.61
CA SER A 192 -10.96 0.25 15.92
C SER A 192 -9.50 0.05 16.36
N TRP A 193 -8.51 0.34 15.50
CA TRP A 193 -7.09 0.13 15.76
C TRP A 193 -6.39 1.34 16.39
N THR A 194 -7.12 2.36 16.86
CA THR A 194 -6.54 3.54 17.52
C THR A 194 -5.52 3.18 18.61
N ALA A 195 -5.82 2.18 19.45
CA ALA A 195 -4.91 1.72 20.51
C ALA A 195 -3.88 0.67 20.04
N LYS A 196 -3.98 0.18 18.80
CA LYS A 196 -3.07 -0.82 18.21
C LYS A 196 -1.96 -0.19 17.37
N VAL A 197 -2.18 1.00 16.81
CA VAL A 197 -1.15 1.75 16.09
C VAL A 197 -0.18 2.32 17.12
N GLN A 198 1.05 1.81 17.15
CA GLN A 198 2.06 2.21 18.12
C GLN A 198 3.02 3.28 17.58
N TRP A 199 3.42 3.19 16.32
CA TRP A 199 4.26 4.17 15.64
C TRP A 199 4.04 4.11 14.12
N LEU A 200 4.41 5.19 13.44
CA LEU A 200 4.50 5.29 11.99
C LEU A 200 5.82 5.99 11.63
N SER A 201 6.55 5.48 10.66
CA SER A 201 7.83 6.03 10.22
C SER A 201 7.91 6.02 8.71
N VAL A 202 8.40 7.12 8.14
CA VAL A 202 8.88 7.20 6.76
C VAL A 202 10.39 6.99 6.79
N LEU A 203 10.92 6.15 5.91
CA LEU A 203 12.33 5.76 5.91
C LEU A 203 12.96 6.10 4.56
N GLU A 204 14.18 6.64 4.57
CA GLU A 204 14.91 6.82 3.32
C GLU A 204 15.14 5.46 2.63
N PRO A 205 14.89 5.36 1.32
CA PRO A 205 15.06 4.11 0.61
C PRO A 205 16.54 3.72 0.57
N THR A 206 16.83 2.43 0.74
CA THR A 206 18.21 1.91 0.66
C THR A 206 18.77 1.88 -0.77
N THR A 207 17.91 2.16 -1.76
CA THR A 207 18.22 2.21 -3.19
C THR A 207 17.59 3.46 -3.79
N PRO A 208 18.13 4.02 -4.90
CA PRO A 208 17.54 5.19 -5.53
C PRO A 208 16.05 4.99 -5.86
N SER A 209 15.20 5.81 -5.25
CA SER A 209 13.77 5.91 -5.50
C SER A 209 13.36 7.35 -5.19
N ASP A 210 12.33 7.83 -5.88
CA ASP A 210 11.60 9.05 -5.54
C ASP A 210 10.60 8.83 -4.40
N HIS A 211 10.44 7.59 -3.91
CA HIS A 211 9.62 7.23 -2.77
C HIS A 211 10.44 6.86 -1.51
N GLN A 212 9.84 7.06 -0.33
CA GLN A 212 10.38 6.77 1.01
C GLN A 212 9.45 5.83 1.80
#